data_AF-A0A7J4AZJ3-F1
#
_entry.id   AF-A0A7J4AZJ3-F1
#
_cell.length_a   1.000
_cell.length_b   1.000
_cell.length_c   1.000
_cell.angle_alpha   90.00
_cell.angle_beta   90.00
_cell.angle_gamma   90.00
#
_symmetry.space_group_name_H-M   'P 1'
#
loop_
_entity.id
_entity.type
_entity.pdbx_description
1 polymer ?
#
loop_
_entity_poly.entity_id
_entity_poly.type
_entity_poly.pdbx_seq_one_letter_code
_entity_poly.pdbx_strand_id
1 'polypeptide(L)'
;MKEIWVFNDSLQFLPGSDRVVSRSMGIVEGKGERLRLVKWDSAGDIDTGSAVLELEVNSAGDEEIAIRAAEKGFKKLLVKTSNWKVIPWENLVAKLKGRMMVIAEVSTLEEAKLALSALELGVDGVALNMNPEEALKAAETLRPIDAFLKLSEAIVEKVSDAGLGLRACIDTCDVMSLGEGMLIGSFSSLFTLVEAEVLESGFTKPRPFRVNAGAISQYILSVDGLTPYLSDLKSGDRVLAVSRTG
;
A
#
# COMPACT_ATOMS: atom_id res chain seq x y z
N MET A 1 -7.18 -5.25 4.64
CA MET A 1 -6.21 -4.23 5.08
C MET A 1 -4.86 -4.90 5.16
N LYS A 2 -3.82 -4.32 4.57
CA LYS A 2 -2.46 -4.88 4.60
C LYS A 2 -1.84 -4.64 5.97
N GLU A 3 -1.14 -5.63 6.54
CA GLU A 3 -0.44 -5.43 7.83
C GLU A 3 1.02 -5.00 7.63
N ILE A 4 1.49 -4.11 8.51
CA ILE A 4 2.89 -3.71 8.60
C ILE A 4 3.46 -4.22 9.92
N TRP A 5 4.40 -5.14 9.84
CA TRP A 5 5.11 -5.68 11.00
C TRP A 5 6.52 -5.09 11.05
N VAL A 6 7.10 -5.00 12.24
CA VAL A 6 8.49 -4.53 12.43
C VAL A 6 9.26 -5.54 13.26
N PHE A 7 10.49 -5.85 12.85
CA PHE A 7 11.39 -6.63 13.69
C PHE A 7 11.99 -5.73 14.78
N ASN A 8 11.73 -6.06 16.03
CA ASN A 8 12.32 -5.37 17.18
C ASN A 8 12.36 -6.30 18.40
N ASP A 9 13.57 -6.68 18.81
CA ASP A 9 13.76 -7.59 19.96
C ASP A 9 13.42 -6.95 21.31
N SER A 10 13.30 -5.62 21.39
CA SER A 10 12.80 -4.95 22.59
C SER A 10 11.27 -5.00 22.73
N LEU A 11 10.56 -5.57 21.74
CA LEU A 11 9.09 -5.58 21.63
C LEU A 11 8.44 -4.19 21.62
N GLN A 12 9.22 -3.13 21.42
CA GLN A 12 8.67 -1.78 21.30
C GLN A 12 8.00 -1.61 19.94
N PHE A 13 6.73 -1.21 19.98
CA PHE A 13 5.96 -0.83 18.80
C PHE A 13 6.46 0.47 18.21
N LEU A 14 6.60 0.51 16.89
CA LEU A 14 6.83 1.75 16.16
C LEU A 14 5.50 2.34 15.68
N PRO A 15 5.35 3.68 15.63
CA PRO A 15 4.22 4.31 14.95
C PRO A 15 3.98 3.72 13.56
N GLY A 16 2.71 3.46 13.23
CA GLY A 16 2.32 2.86 11.95
C GLY A 16 2.48 1.34 11.86
N SER A 17 3.18 0.68 12.80
CA SER A 17 3.24 -0.79 12.85
C SER A 17 1.98 -1.40 13.48
N ASP A 18 1.55 -2.54 12.94
CA ASP A 18 0.44 -3.35 13.46
C ASP A 18 0.92 -4.42 14.45
N ARG A 19 2.14 -4.94 14.24
CA ARG A 19 2.77 -5.98 15.06
C ARG A 19 4.28 -5.81 15.15
N VAL A 20 4.85 -6.33 16.23
CA VAL A 20 6.30 -6.43 16.45
C VAL A 20 6.71 -7.91 16.44
N VAL A 21 7.79 -8.20 15.72
CA VAL A 21 8.39 -9.53 15.63
C VAL A 21 9.70 -9.52 16.42
N SER A 22 9.83 -10.42 17.40
CA SER A 22 11.12 -10.71 18.03
C SER A 22 11.53 -12.14 17.70
N ARG A 23 12.58 -12.27 16.88
CA ARG A 23 13.16 -13.57 16.55
C ARG A 23 13.89 -14.18 17.73
N SER A 24 14.59 -13.37 18.53
CA SER A 24 15.32 -13.85 19.70
C SER A 24 14.40 -14.47 20.76
N MET A 25 13.20 -13.91 20.91
CA MET A 25 12.18 -14.40 21.84
C MET A 25 11.18 -15.37 21.20
N GLY A 26 11.21 -15.55 19.87
CA GLY A 26 10.30 -16.44 19.14
C GLY A 26 8.83 -16.02 19.21
N ILE A 27 8.56 -14.72 19.13
CA ILE A 27 7.20 -14.17 19.33
C ILE A 27 6.85 -13.09 18.30
N VAL A 28 5.55 -12.98 18.05
CA VAL A 28 4.93 -11.89 17.30
C VAL A 28 3.83 -11.28 18.18
N GLU A 29 3.91 -9.99 18.48
CA GLU A 29 2.99 -9.31 19.38
C GLU A 29 2.30 -8.14 18.68
N GLY A 30 0.98 -7.97 18.87
CA GLY A 30 0.24 -6.83 18.36
C GLY A 30 -1.26 -7.05 18.32
N LYS A 31 -2.03 -5.95 18.29
CA LYS A 31 -3.50 -5.95 18.34
C LYS A 31 -4.09 -6.74 19.54
N GLY A 32 -3.41 -6.71 20.68
CA GLY A 32 -3.82 -7.43 21.88
C GLY A 32 -3.58 -8.95 21.83
N GLU A 33 -2.91 -9.45 20.79
CA GLU A 33 -2.55 -10.85 20.63
C GLU A 33 -1.03 -11.06 20.74
N ARG A 34 -0.64 -12.19 21.33
CA ARG A 34 0.75 -12.65 21.34
C ARG A 34 0.82 -14.06 20.75
N LEU A 35 1.52 -14.18 19.63
CA LEU A 35 1.64 -15.41 18.84
C LEU A 35 3.07 -15.95 18.94
N ARG A 36 3.22 -17.27 18.82
CA ARG A 36 4.53 -17.92 18.78
C ARG A 36 5.07 -17.95 17.35
N LEU A 37 6.31 -17.52 17.15
CA LEU A 37 7.02 -17.69 15.90
C LEU A 37 7.63 -19.09 15.87
N VAL A 38 7.27 -19.91 14.88
CA VAL A 38 7.68 -21.32 14.82
C VAL A 38 8.18 -21.68 13.43
N LYS A 39 9.15 -22.60 13.36
CA LYS A 39 9.62 -23.17 12.08
C LYS A 39 8.89 -24.47 11.78
N TRP A 40 8.82 -24.83 10.50
CA TRP A 40 8.15 -26.05 10.04
C TRP A 40 8.64 -27.32 10.76
N ASP A 41 9.95 -27.48 10.92
CA ASP A 41 10.55 -28.66 11.56
C ASP A 41 10.20 -28.77 13.06
N SER A 42 9.71 -27.69 13.65
CA SER A 42 9.28 -27.63 15.05
C SER A 42 7.74 -27.63 15.19
N ALA A 43 6.99 -27.74 14.08
CA ALA A 43 5.54 -27.58 14.00
C ALA A 43 4.72 -28.78 14.52
N GLY A 44 5.15 -29.43 15.61
CA GLY A 44 4.52 -30.61 16.25
C GLY A 44 3.12 -30.33 16.82
N ASP A 45 2.87 -30.64 18.11
CA ASP A 45 1.61 -30.36 18.83
C ASP A 45 1.41 -28.85 19.12
N ILE A 46 1.70 -27.99 18.15
CA ILE A 46 1.48 -26.56 18.26
C ILE A 46 0.04 -26.25 17.89
N ASP A 47 -0.63 -25.46 18.72
CA ASP A 47 -1.86 -24.81 18.36
C ASP A 47 -1.60 -23.84 17.20
N THR A 48 -1.97 -24.27 16.00
CA THR A 48 -1.69 -23.57 14.74
C THR A 48 -2.42 -22.22 14.65
N GLY A 49 -3.46 -21.99 15.46
CA GLY A 49 -4.17 -20.72 15.54
C GLY A 49 -3.40 -19.62 16.28
N SER A 50 -2.56 -20.01 17.26
CA SER A 50 -1.74 -19.09 18.07
C SER A 50 -0.28 -19.01 17.61
N ALA A 51 0.02 -19.50 16.41
CA ALA A 51 1.35 -19.54 15.83
C ALA A 51 1.46 -18.80 14.49
N VAL A 52 2.63 -18.22 14.26
CA VAL A 52 3.09 -17.71 12.96
C VAL A 52 4.17 -18.66 12.46
N LEU A 53 3.96 -19.26 11.30
CA LEU A 53 4.97 -20.10 10.67
C LEU A 53 6.03 -19.22 10.01
N GLU A 54 7.29 -19.36 10.40
CA GLU A 54 8.43 -18.78 9.71
C GLU A 54 8.98 -19.79 8.70
N LEU A 55 9.08 -19.37 7.43
CA LEU A 55 9.60 -20.21 6.35
C LEU A 55 10.54 -19.40 5.46
N GLU A 56 11.68 -19.99 5.13
CA GLU A 56 12.54 -19.47 4.06
C GLU A 56 12.22 -20.22 2.77
N VAL A 57 11.85 -19.50 1.72
CA VAL A 57 11.40 -20.08 0.45
C VAL A 57 12.40 -19.71 -0.64
N ASN A 58 13.12 -20.73 -1.12
CA ASN A 58 14.21 -20.60 -2.09
C ASN A 58 13.97 -21.42 -3.37
N SER A 59 12.97 -22.31 -3.37
CA SER A 59 12.58 -23.13 -4.51
C SER A 59 11.07 -23.41 -4.55
N ALA A 60 10.56 -23.90 -5.69
CA ALA A 60 9.17 -24.32 -5.83
C ALA A 60 8.77 -25.46 -4.85
N GLY A 61 9.73 -26.26 -4.39
CA GLY A 61 9.48 -27.31 -3.39
C GLY A 61 9.15 -26.75 -2.00
N ASP A 62 9.63 -25.55 -1.68
CA ASP A 62 9.37 -24.90 -0.40
C ASP A 62 7.94 -24.34 -0.33
N GLU A 63 7.31 -24.04 -1.48
CA GLU A 63 5.90 -23.62 -1.55
C GLU A 63 4.95 -24.72 -1.05
N GLU A 64 5.27 -26.00 -1.29
CA GLU A 64 4.45 -27.11 -0.81
C GLU A 64 4.37 -27.16 0.71
N ILE A 65 5.43 -26.74 1.40
CA ILE A 65 5.46 -26.67 2.87
C ILE A 65 4.42 -25.67 3.36
N ALA A 66 4.33 -24.50 2.72
CA ALA A 66 3.34 -23.49 3.07
C ALA A 66 1.90 -23.95 2.83
N ILE A 67 1.65 -24.70 1.75
CA ILE A 67 0.32 -25.28 1.45
C ILE A 67 -0.06 -26.30 2.53
N ARG A 68 0.84 -27.23 2.86
CA ARG A 68 0.62 -28.22 3.94
C ARG A 68 0.42 -27.56 5.30
N ALA A 69 1.11 -26.46 5.57
CA ALA A 69 0.90 -25.69 6.79
C ALA A 69 -0.51 -25.07 6.86
N ALA A 70 -0.99 -24.51 5.75
CA ALA A 70 -2.36 -24.00 5.67
C ALA A 70 -3.40 -25.12 5.89
N GLU A 71 -3.17 -26.32 5.35
CA GLU A 71 -4.01 -27.51 5.58
C GLU A 71 -4.00 -27.98 7.04
N LYS A 72 -2.86 -27.89 7.72
CA LYS A 72 -2.74 -28.11 9.18
C LYS A 72 -3.38 -27.01 10.03
N GLY A 73 -3.89 -25.95 9.43
CA GLY A 73 -4.65 -24.90 10.10
C GLY A 73 -3.86 -23.64 10.46
N PHE A 74 -2.59 -23.52 10.07
CA PHE A 74 -1.83 -22.28 10.28
C PHE A 74 -2.52 -21.11 9.60
N LYS A 75 -2.68 -20.01 10.34
CA LYS A 75 -3.37 -18.81 9.84
C LYS A 75 -2.44 -17.72 9.33
N LYS A 76 -1.16 -17.75 9.73
CA LYS A 76 -0.19 -16.70 9.39
C LYS A 76 1.15 -17.31 9.01
N LEU A 77 1.71 -16.84 7.90
CA LEU A 77 3.01 -17.22 7.34
C LEU A 77 3.90 -15.98 7.31
N LEU A 78 5.05 -16.03 7.95
CA LEU A 78 6.15 -15.09 7.76
C LEU A 78 7.16 -15.74 6.81
N VAL A 79 7.28 -15.18 5.61
CA VAL A 79 8.15 -15.72 4.57
C VAL A 79 9.37 -14.86 4.39
N LYS A 80 10.53 -15.50 4.35
CA LYS A 80 11.79 -14.89 3.92
C LYS A 80 12.19 -15.48 2.56
N THR A 81 12.75 -14.67 1.68
CA THR A 81 13.36 -15.15 0.44
C THR A 81 14.77 -14.56 0.27
N SER A 82 15.69 -15.37 -0.24
CA SER A 82 17.05 -14.91 -0.56
C SER A 82 17.15 -14.24 -1.93
N ASN A 83 16.15 -14.44 -2.81
CA ASN A 83 16.14 -13.86 -4.15
C ASN A 83 14.70 -13.65 -4.66
N TRP A 84 14.29 -12.39 -4.69
CA TRP A 84 13.00 -11.90 -5.19
C TRP A 84 12.67 -12.30 -6.64
N LYS A 85 13.65 -12.75 -7.42
CA LYS A 85 13.46 -13.22 -8.80
C LYS A 85 13.21 -14.73 -8.92
N VAL A 86 13.43 -15.51 -7.86
CA VAL A 86 13.40 -16.99 -7.93
C VAL A 86 11.98 -17.52 -7.75
N ILE A 87 11.14 -16.83 -6.97
CA ILE A 87 9.73 -17.20 -6.77
C ILE A 87 8.87 -15.95 -6.84
N PRO A 88 7.99 -15.82 -7.84
CA PRO A 88 6.98 -14.78 -7.83
C PRO A 88 6.05 -15.02 -6.64
N TRP A 89 6.03 -14.12 -5.65
CA TRP A 89 5.10 -14.11 -4.50
C TRP A 89 3.65 -14.40 -4.92
N GLU A 90 3.34 -13.95 -6.12
CA GLU A 90 2.20 -14.27 -6.97
C GLU A 90 1.68 -15.71 -6.81
N ASN A 91 2.56 -16.72 -6.95
CA ASN A 91 2.17 -18.13 -6.87
C ASN A 91 1.76 -18.54 -5.46
N LEU A 92 2.55 -18.11 -4.47
CA LEU A 92 2.30 -18.45 -3.07
C LEU A 92 1.02 -17.79 -2.57
N VAL A 93 0.86 -16.49 -2.85
CA VAL A 93 -0.34 -15.71 -2.50
C VAL A 93 -1.57 -16.29 -3.19
N ALA A 94 -1.50 -16.63 -4.48
CA ALA A 94 -2.63 -17.22 -5.20
C ALA A 94 -3.07 -18.57 -4.61
N LYS A 95 -2.11 -19.44 -4.24
CA LYS A 95 -2.39 -20.76 -3.69
C LYS A 95 -2.91 -20.72 -2.25
N LEU A 96 -2.53 -19.72 -1.46
CA LEU A 96 -2.88 -19.61 -0.04
C LEU A 96 -4.05 -18.66 0.24
N LYS A 97 -4.50 -17.90 -0.77
CA LYS A 97 -5.58 -16.91 -0.66
C LYS A 97 -6.80 -17.48 0.07
N GLY A 98 -7.24 -16.77 1.11
CA GLY A 98 -8.39 -17.12 1.93
C GLY A 98 -8.17 -18.24 2.96
N ARG A 99 -6.99 -18.89 2.97
CA ARG A 99 -6.64 -19.96 3.93
C ARG A 99 -5.61 -19.50 4.96
N MET A 100 -4.60 -18.76 4.52
CA MET A 100 -3.46 -18.36 5.31
C MET A 100 -3.00 -16.96 4.89
N MET A 101 -2.74 -16.10 5.87
CA MET A 101 -2.22 -14.77 5.67
C MET A 101 -0.71 -14.82 5.38
N VAL A 102 -0.27 -14.21 4.29
CA VAL A 102 1.15 -14.19 3.88
C VAL A 102 1.78 -12.84 4.22
N ILE A 103 2.82 -12.86 5.05
CA ILE A 103 3.63 -11.70 5.43
C ILE A 103 5.02 -11.88 4.82
N ALA A 104 5.43 -10.96 3.96
CA ALA A 104 6.77 -10.97 3.38
C ALA A 104 7.76 -10.24 4.26
N GLU A 105 8.84 -10.89 4.68
CA GLU A 105 9.99 -10.22 5.27
C GLU A 105 10.75 -9.44 4.20
N VAL A 106 11.02 -8.18 4.48
CA VAL A 106 11.69 -7.24 3.56
C VAL A 106 12.75 -6.44 4.30
N SER A 107 13.82 -6.09 3.60
CA SER A 107 14.92 -5.32 4.17
C SER A 107 15.03 -3.89 3.61
N THR A 108 14.26 -3.55 2.57
CA THR A 108 14.20 -2.18 2.03
C THR A 108 12.78 -1.71 1.75
N LEU A 109 12.61 -0.39 1.59
CA LEU A 109 11.33 0.21 1.21
C LEU A 109 10.91 -0.21 -0.21
N GLU A 110 11.84 -0.35 -1.15
CA GLU A 110 11.56 -0.81 -2.50
C GLU A 110 11.04 -2.25 -2.51
N GLU A 111 11.67 -3.15 -1.74
CA GLU A 111 11.20 -4.53 -1.56
C GLU A 111 9.80 -4.57 -0.94
N ALA A 112 9.55 -3.73 0.06
CA ALA A 112 8.24 -3.63 0.69
C ALA A 112 7.16 -3.18 -0.31
N LYS A 113 7.45 -2.14 -1.11
CA LYS A 113 6.55 -1.64 -2.15
C LYS A 113 6.27 -2.71 -3.22
N LEU A 114 7.30 -3.47 -3.62
CA LEU A 114 7.19 -4.56 -4.59
C LEU A 114 6.34 -5.73 -4.05
N ALA A 115 6.58 -6.14 -2.81
CA ALA A 115 5.82 -7.22 -2.17
C ALA A 115 4.32 -6.88 -2.07
N LEU A 116 4.01 -5.65 -1.64
CA LEU A 116 2.64 -5.19 -1.51
C LEU A 116 1.93 -4.99 -2.85
N SER A 117 2.66 -4.77 -3.96
CA SER A 117 2.09 -4.56 -5.30
C SER A 117 1.98 -5.81 -6.17
N ALA A 118 2.56 -6.94 -5.76
CA ALA A 118 2.57 -8.18 -6.55
C ALA A 118 1.15 -8.61 -7.01
N LEU A 119 0.94 -8.81 -8.32
CA LEU A 119 -0.35 -9.18 -8.97
C LEU A 119 -1.57 -8.27 -8.71
N GLU A 120 -1.41 -7.02 -8.26
CA GLU A 120 -2.53 -6.15 -7.80
C GLU A 120 -3.29 -6.69 -6.57
N LEU A 121 -3.06 -7.96 -6.20
CA LEU A 121 -3.56 -8.61 -4.99
C LEU A 121 -2.65 -8.31 -3.80
N GLY A 122 -1.33 -8.31 -3.99
CA GLY A 122 -0.27 -8.13 -2.99
C GLY A 122 -0.21 -9.25 -1.94
N VAL A 123 0.94 -9.44 -1.28
CA VAL A 123 0.99 -10.19 0.00
C VAL A 123 0.09 -9.53 1.04
N ASP A 124 -0.42 -10.24 2.03
CA ASP A 124 -1.33 -9.66 3.04
C ASP A 124 -0.64 -8.66 3.98
N GLY A 125 0.69 -8.63 4.00
CA GLY A 125 1.46 -7.66 4.75
C GLY A 125 2.97 -7.82 4.55
N VAL A 126 3.73 -6.91 5.14
CA VAL A 126 5.21 -6.95 5.13
C VAL A 126 5.76 -6.88 6.54
N ALA A 127 6.90 -7.54 6.78
CA ALA A 127 7.67 -7.46 8.02
C ALA A 127 9.01 -6.77 7.75
N LEU A 128 9.16 -5.55 8.26
CA LEU A 128 10.30 -4.67 8.04
C LEU A 128 11.48 -5.12 8.91
N ASN A 129 12.43 -5.83 8.31
CA ASN A 129 13.68 -6.25 8.92
C ASN A 129 14.81 -5.27 8.56
N MET A 130 14.74 -4.10 9.18
CA MET A 130 15.67 -2.98 9.02
C MET A 130 15.86 -2.28 10.37
N ASN A 131 16.75 -1.30 10.45
CA ASN A 131 16.93 -0.58 11.72
C ASN A 131 15.65 0.20 12.09
N PRO A 132 15.42 0.52 13.39
CA PRO A 132 14.16 1.13 13.84
C PRO A 132 13.82 2.47 13.16
N GLU A 133 14.83 3.29 12.82
CA GLU A 133 14.60 4.59 12.19
C GLU A 133 14.14 4.43 10.72
N GLU A 134 14.76 3.53 9.97
CA GLU A 134 14.35 3.18 8.61
C GLU A 134 12.98 2.49 8.62
N ALA A 135 12.74 1.58 9.56
CA ALA A 135 11.48 0.87 9.70
C ALA A 135 10.31 1.83 9.96
N LEU A 136 10.53 2.86 10.79
CA LEU A 136 9.55 3.91 11.04
C LEU A 136 9.19 4.67 9.75
N LYS A 137 10.20 5.19 9.05
CA LYS A 137 10.00 5.93 7.79
C LYS A 137 9.32 5.07 6.73
N ALA A 138 9.71 3.79 6.64
CA ALA A 138 9.10 2.84 5.72
C ALA A 138 7.65 2.56 6.11
N ALA A 139 7.34 2.30 7.38
CA ALA A 139 5.98 2.07 7.85
C ALA A 139 5.06 3.26 7.58
N GLU A 140 5.52 4.49 7.82
CA GLU A 140 4.79 5.73 7.50
C GLU A 140 4.52 5.85 5.99
N THR A 141 5.51 5.54 5.16
CA THR A 141 5.39 5.61 3.68
C THR A 141 4.50 4.50 3.10
N LEU A 142 4.51 3.32 3.73
CA LEU A 142 3.81 2.13 3.24
C LEU A 142 2.35 2.06 3.66
N ARG A 143 1.97 2.77 4.73
CA ARG A 143 0.55 2.93 5.02
C ARG A 143 -0.07 3.69 3.86
N PRO A 144 -1.09 3.13 3.19
CA PRO A 144 -1.96 3.93 2.35
C PRO A 144 -2.44 5.12 3.16
N ILE A 145 -2.76 6.23 2.51
CA ILE A 145 -3.64 7.24 3.08
C ILE A 145 -5.00 6.57 3.30
N ASP A 146 -5.12 5.79 4.38
CA ASP A 146 -6.39 5.26 4.92
C ASP A 146 -7.14 6.37 5.68
N ALA A 147 -6.62 7.60 5.66
CA ALA A 147 -7.43 8.75 5.98
C ALA A 147 -8.46 8.88 4.86
N PHE A 148 -9.69 8.41 5.11
CA PHE A 148 -10.88 8.93 4.44
C PHE A 148 -10.70 10.44 4.33
N LEU A 149 -10.39 10.92 3.13
CA LEU A 149 -10.15 12.33 2.91
C LEU A 149 -11.50 12.99 3.12
N LYS A 150 -11.68 13.63 4.27
CA LYS A 150 -12.96 14.26 4.58
C LYS A 150 -13.07 15.55 3.77
N LEU A 151 -13.63 15.43 2.57
CA LEU A 151 -13.98 16.59 1.77
C LEU A 151 -15.09 17.37 2.47
N SER A 152 -15.05 18.69 2.31
CA SER A 152 -16.09 19.61 2.77
C SER A 152 -16.49 20.49 1.60
N GLU A 153 -17.77 20.79 1.48
CA GLU A 153 -18.26 21.69 0.45
C GLU A 153 -17.81 23.14 0.75
N ALA A 154 -17.49 23.88 -0.30
CA ALA A 154 -17.12 25.28 -0.24
C ALA A 154 -17.93 26.09 -1.26
N ILE A 155 -18.17 27.36 -0.98
CA ILE A 155 -18.91 28.28 -1.86
C ILE A 155 -17.90 29.05 -2.72
N VAL A 156 -18.09 29.03 -4.04
CA VAL A 156 -17.32 29.86 -4.96
C VAL A 156 -17.87 31.29 -4.92
N GLU A 157 -17.17 32.19 -4.23
CA GLU A 157 -17.60 33.60 -4.11
C GLU A 157 -17.37 34.42 -5.38
N LYS A 158 -16.28 34.14 -6.11
CA LYS A 158 -15.89 34.88 -7.31
C LYS A 158 -15.06 34.01 -8.25
N VAL A 159 -15.29 34.17 -9.55
CA VAL A 159 -14.43 33.65 -10.62
C VAL A 159 -13.82 34.83 -11.38
N SER A 160 -12.51 34.77 -11.64
CA SER A 160 -11.79 35.77 -12.43
C SER A 160 -10.86 35.10 -13.43
N ASP A 161 -10.66 35.75 -14.57
CA ASP A 161 -9.68 35.30 -15.56
C ASP A 161 -8.26 35.40 -15.00
N ALA A 162 -7.48 34.34 -15.18
CA ALA A 162 -6.07 34.26 -14.78
C ALA A 162 -5.11 34.67 -15.91
N GLY A 163 -5.62 34.91 -17.11
CA GLY A 163 -4.84 35.25 -18.30
C GLY A 163 -4.21 34.04 -18.98
N LEU A 164 -3.24 34.30 -19.85
CA LEU A 164 -2.53 33.26 -20.58
C LEU A 164 -1.48 32.58 -19.67
N GLY A 165 -1.48 31.26 -19.65
CA GLY A 165 -0.54 30.47 -18.86
C GLY A 165 -0.38 29.05 -19.38
N LEU A 166 0.63 28.35 -18.86
CA LEU A 166 0.83 26.93 -19.11
C LEU A 166 -0.10 26.11 -18.22
N ARG A 167 -0.79 25.15 -18.84
CA ARG A 167 -1.73 24.25 -18.17
C ARG A 167 -1.31 22.80 -18.33
N ALA A 168 -1.63 21.99 -17.33
CA ALA A 168 -1.48 20.54 -17.38
C ALA A 168 -2.85 19.85 -17.50
N CYS A 169 -2.86 18.72 -18.21
CA CYS A 169 -3.90 17.71 -18.11
C CYS A 169 -3.21 16.43 -17.66
N ILE A 170 -3.86 15.66 -16.78
CA ILE A 170 -3.35 14.37 -16.34
C ILE A 170 -4.21 13.30 -17.01
N ASP A 171 -3.55 12.40 -17.73
CA ASP A 171 -4.15 11.19 -18.28
C ASP A 171 -3.75 9.98 -17.45
N THR A 172 -4.73 9.14 -17.12
CA THR A 172 -4.53 7.89 -16.39
C THR A 172 -4.63 6.69 -17.32
N CYS A 173 -4.07 5.56 -16.90
CA CYS A 173 -4.28 4.27 -17.54
C CYS A 173 -5.59 3.57 -17.10
N ASP A 174 -6.37 4.23 -16.25
CA ASP A 174 -7.67 3.77 -15.75
C ASP A 174 -8.75 4.82 -16.01
N VAL A 175 -10.01 4.45 -15.87
CA VAL A 175 -11.17 5.33 -16.08
C VAL A 175 -11.82 5.71 -14.75
N MET A 176 -12.09 7.00 -14.59
CA MET A 176 -12.80 7.55 -13.44
C MET A 176 -14.31 7.56 -13.68
N SER A 177 -15.06 7.36 -12.60
CA SER A 177 -16.51 7.47 -12.54
C SER A 177 -16.95 8.91 -12.33
N LEU A 178 -18.25 9.17 -12.51
CA LEU A 178 -18.81 10.49 -12.24
C LEU A 178 -18.58 10.88 -10.77
N GLY A 179 -18.05 12.08 -10.52
CA GLY A 179 -17.71 12.53 -9.18
C GLY A 179 -16.32 12.10 -8.69
N GLU A 180 -15.54 11.41 -9.53
CA GLU A 180 -14.13 11.11 -9.26
C GLU A 180 -13.21 12.09 -9.99
N GLY A 181 -12.06 12.36 -9.39
CA GLY A 181 -11.09 13.30 -9.91
C GLY A 181 -9.82 13.33 -9.08
N MET A 182 -9.13 14.46 -9.11
CA MET A 182 -7.87 14.65 -8.37
C MET A 182 -7.96 15.90 -7.49
N LEU A 183 -7.26 15.87 -6.36
CA LEU A 183 -7.17 16.99 -5.43
C LEU A 183 -6.05 17.94 -5.85
N ILE A 184 -6.42 19.15 -6.26
CA ILE A 184 -5.51 20.13 -6.85
C ILE A 184 -5.70 21.48 -6.16
N GLY A 185 -4.61 22.20 -5.90
CA GLY A 185 -4.64 23.44 -5.15
C GLY A 185 -3.54 24.42 -5.54
N SER A 186 -3.80 25.71 -5.34
CA SER A 186 -2.74 26.73 -5.45
C SER A 186 -1.81 26.76 -4.24
N PHE A 187 -2.18 26.07 -3.16
CA PHE A 187 -1.39 25.92 -1.94
C PHE A 187 -1.21 24.44 -1.62
N SER A 188 -0.07 24.08 -1.02
CA SER A 188 0.21 22.70 -0.60
C SER A 188 -0.69 22.20 0.54
N SER A 189 -1.45 23.07 1.19
CA SER A 189 -2.31 22.73 2.32
C SER A 189 -3.82 22.85 2.03
N LEU A 190 -4.21 23.28 0.82
CA LEU A 190 -5.60 23.46 0.45
C LEU A 190 -5.85 23.01 -0.98
N PHE A 191 -6.62 21.94 -1.12
CA PHE A 191 -6.96 21.33 -2.40
C PHE A 191 -8.45 21.40 -2.67
N THR A 192 -8.81 21.41 -3.94
CA THR A 192 -10.18 21.29 -4.44
C THR A 192 -10.26 20.03 -5.30
N LEU A 193 -11.39 19.32 -5.25
CA LEU A 193 -11.64 18.19 -6.13
C LEU A 193 -11.92 18.71 -7.56
N VAL A 194 -11.01 18.40 -8.47
CA VAL A 194 -11.18 18.65 -9.90
C VAL A 194 -11.61 17.34 -10.56
N GLU A 195 -12.89 17.24 -10.89
CA GLU A 195 -13.48 16.04 -11.49
C GLU A 195 -12.92 15.75 -12.89
N ALA A 196 -12.86 14.46 -13.23
CA ALA A 196 -12.49 14.02 -14.56
C ALA A 196 -13.52 14.43 -15.63
N GLU A 197 -13.09 14.44 -16.89
CA GLU A 197 -13.95 14.73 -18.07
C GLU A 197 -14.96 13.60 -18.35
N VAL A 198 -15.71 13.14 -17.34
CA VAL A 198 -16.65 12.02 -17.44
C VAL A 198 -17.98 12.45 -18.07
N LEU A 199 -18.41 13.68 -17.81
CA LEU A 199 -19.66 14.21 -18.34
C LEU A 199 -19.51 14.55 -19.83
N GLU A 200 -20.43 14.05 -20.64
CA GLU A 200 -20.56 14.48 -22.01
C GLU A 200 -21.04 15.94 -22.04
N SER A 201 -20.33 16.78 -22.80
CA SER A 201 -20.80 18.12 -23.12
C SER A 201 -21.35 18.11 -24.55
N GLY A 202 -22.26 19.03 -24.88
CA GLY A 202 -22.78 19.16 -26.26
C GLY A 202 -21.71 19.47 -27.32
N PHE A 203 -20.45 19.67 -26.93
CA PHE A 203 -19.33 20.05 -27.79
C PHE A 203 -18.21 18.99 -27.85
N THR A 204 -18.13 18.08 -26.88
CA THR A 204 -17.01 17.14 -26.77
C THR A 204 -17.44 15.82 -26.12
N LYS A 205 -16.94 14.72 -26.68
CA LYS A 205 -17.05 13.40 -26.08
C LYS A 205 -16.31 13.34 -24.73
N PRO A 206 -16.80 12.56 -23.76
CA PRO A 206 -16.15 12.39 -22.48
C PRO A 206 -14.80 11.66 -22.61
N ARG A 207 -13.88 11.98 -21.70
CA ARG A 207 -12.58 11.35 -21.51
C ARG A 207 -12.44 11.00 -20.03
N PRO A 208 -13.06 9.89 -19.58
CA PRO A 208 -13.10 9.54 -18.17
C PRO A 208 -11.73 9.23 -17.56
N PHE A 209 -10.67 9.12 -18.37
CA PHE A 209 -9.29 8.96 -17.93
C PHE A 209 -8.53 10.29 -17.78
N ARG A 210 -9.17 11.45 -18.02
CA ARG A 210 -8.50 12.77 -18.05
C ARG A 210 -9.05 13.72 -16.99
N VAL A 211 -8.14 14.39 -16.29
CA VAL A 211 -8.43 15.57 -15.45
C VAL A 211 -7.76 16.82 -16.04
N ASN A 212 -8.53 17.90 -16.22
CA ASN A 212 -7.99 19.23 -16.56
C ASN A 212 -7.40 19.87 -15.31
N ALA A 213 -6.15 19.53 -15.00
CA ALA A 213 -5.52 19.80 -13.72
C ALA A 213 -5.24 21.29 -13.44
N GLY A 214 -5.32 22.18 -14.43
CA GLY A 214 -5.11 23.61 -14.22
C GLY A 214 -3.67 24.07 -14.50
N ALA A 215 -3.19 25.07 -13.79
CA ALA A 215 -1.89 25.71 -14.07
C ALA A 215 -0.72 24.86 -13.56
N ILE A 216 0.38 24.78 -14.32
CA ILE A 216 1.52 23.90 -13.98
C ILE A 216 2.18 24.18 -12.61
N SER A 217 1.96 25.38 -12.06
CA SER A 217 2.45 25.80 -10.73
C SER A 217 1.53 25.39 -9.58
N GLN A 218 0.40 24.74 -9.85
CA GLN A 218 -0.48 24.22 -8.80
C GLN A 218 0.07 22.90 -8.26
N TYR A 219 -0.35 22.58 -7.04
CA TYR A 219 -0.02 21.35 -6.34
C TYR A 219 -1.09 20.28 -6.58
N ILE A 220 -0.67 19.02 -6.58
CA ILE A 220 -1.54 17.85 -6.54
C ILE A 220 -1.30 17.07 -5.25
N LEU A 221 -2.32 16.52 -4.61
CA LEU A 221 -2.12 15.54 -3.53
C LEU A 221 -1.77 14.17 -4.13
N SER A 222 -0.57 13.67 -3.85
CA SER A 222 -0.11 12.36 -4.32
C SER A 222 -0.53 11.22 -3.39
N VAL A 223 -0.39 9.98 -3.88
CA VAL A 223 -0.79 8.74 -3.18
C VAL A 223 -0.08 8.51 -1.84
N ASP A 224 1.07 9.15 -1.64
CA ASP A 224 1.92 9.08 -0.44
C ASP A 224 1.77 10.31 0.47
N GLY A 225 0.81 11.20 0.17
CA GLY A 225 0.47 12.37 0.99
C GLY A 225 1.39 13.57 0.73
N LEU A 226 2.30 13.45 -0.23
CA LEU A 226 3.11 14.58 -0.69
C LEU A 226 2.29 15.50 -1.60
N THR A 227 2.86 16.68 -1.85
CA THR A 227 2.19 17.73 -2.62
C THR A 227 3.16 18.31 -3.66
N PRO A 228 3.54 17.54 -4.71
CA PRO A 228 4.40 18.05 -5.76
C PRO A 228 3.66 19.08 -6.63
N TYR A 229 4.42 19.89 -7.37
CA TYR A 229 3.82 20.71 -8.42
C TYR A 229 3.36 19.84 -9.60
N LEU A 230 2.33 20.27 -10.31
CA LEU A 230 1.88 19.62 -11.54
C LEU A 230 2.99 19.56 -12.60
N SER A 231 3.91 20.54 -12.62
CA SER A 231 5.10 20.54 -13.49
C SER A 231 6.10 19.43 -13.18
N ASP A 232 6.07 18.85 -11.99
CA ASP A 232 7.05 17.86 -11.55
C ASP A 232 6.61 16.43 -11.89
N LEU A 233 5.33 16.23 -12.22
CA LEU A 233 4.78 14.94 -12.62
C LEU A 233 5.37 14.50 -13.97
N LYS A 234 5.62 13.19 -14.06
CA LYS A 234 6.14 12.53 -15.25
C LYS A 234 5.27 11.33 -15.62
N SER A 235 5.42 10.88 -16.87
CA SER A 235 4.79 9.64 -17.31
C SER A 235 5.25 8.47 -16.45
N GLY A 236 4.30 7.69 -15.95
CA GLY A 236 4.54 6.56 -15.05
C GLY A 236 4.37 6.90 -13.56
N ASP A 237 4.24 8.18 -13.20
CA ASP A 237 3.92 8.56 -11.83
C ASP A 237 2.49 8.13 -11.47
N ARG A 238 2.30 7.77 -10.20
CA ARG A 238 0.98 7.43 -9.65
C ARG A 238 0.31 8.67 -9.09
N VAL A 239 -0.98 8.81 -9.37
CA VAL A 239 -1.82 9.90 -8.88
C VAL A 239 -2.95 9.35 -8.01
N LEU A 240 -3.43 10.17 -7.08
CA LEU A 240 -4.53 9.79 -6.20
C LEU A 240 -5.86 10.22 -6.82
N ALA A 241 -6.68 9.24 -7.20
CA ALA A 241 -8.08 9.48 -7.57
C ALA A 241 -8.93 9.54 -6.30
N VAL A 242 -9.81 10.54 -6.21
CA VAL A 242 -10.64 10.83 -5.03
C VAL A 242 -12.09 11.02 -5.46
N SER A 243 -13.02 10.48 -4.68
CA SER A 243 -14.46 10.65 -4.89
C SER A 243 -14.99 11.87 -4.13
N ARG A 244 -16.20 12.33 -4.44
CA ARG A 244 -16.87 13.38 -3.64
C ARG A 244 -17.01 13.03 -2.14
N THR A 245 -16.97 11.75 -1.78
CA THR A 245 -17.09 11.27 -0.40
C THR A 245 -15.76 11.06 0.31
N GLY A 246 -14.63 11.34 -0.35
CA GLY A 246 -13.30 10.91 0.08
C GLY A 246 -13.01 9.55 -0.47
#